data_AF-A0A2G9XPJ6-F1
#
_entry.id   AF-A0A2G9XPJ6-F1
#
_cell.length_a   1.000
_cell.length_b   1.000
_cell.length_c   1.000
_cell.angle_alpha   90.00
_cell.angle_beta   90.00
_cell.angle_gamma   90.00
#
_symmetry.space_group_name_H-M   'P 1'
#
loop_
_entity.id
_entity.type
_entity.pdbx_description
1 polymer ?
#
loop_
_entity_poly.entity_id
_entity_poly.type
_entity_poly.pdbx_seq_one_letter_code
_entity_poly.pdbx_strand_id
1 'polypeptide(L)'
;MGDVVNNPDYFENLKDLIVELRGQRVLLDADVAKIYGVETKRINEAVKNNPDKFPAGYIIDLDKAEWDGLKSKFSTSTKGGKVKLPSAFPEKGLYMLATILKSPQAVQATLAIIETFSKS
;
A
#
# COMPACT_ATOMS: atom_id res chain seq x y z
N MET A 1 5.88 12.33 -20.10
CA MET A 1 5.38 11.55 -18.95
C MET A 1 5.70 10.10 -19.27
N GLY A 2 6.90 9.62 -18.93
CA GLY A 2 7.36 8.29 -19.32
C GLY A 2 6.73 7.22 -18.44
N ASP A 3 6.45 6.06 -19.02
CA ASP A 3 5.89 4.90 -18.34
C ASP A 3 6.81 4.47 -17.18
N VAL A 4 6.48 4.93 -15.98
CA VAL A 4 7.20 4.60 -14.73
C VAL A 4 7.28 3.09 -14.50
N VAL A 5 6.37 2.35 -15.13
CA VAL A 5 6.17 0.90 -15.06
C VAL A 5 7.23 0.09 -15.82
N ASN A 6 7.97 0.70 -16.76
CA ASN A 6 9.03 0.03 -17.52
C ASN A 6 10.44 0.29 -16.95
N ASN A 7 10.55 0.97 -15.81
CA ASN A 7 11.84 1.15 -15.16
C ASN A 7 12.13 -0.07 -14.25
N PRO A 8 13.15 -0.91 -14.54
CA PRO A 8 13.50 -2.05 -13.68
C PRO A 8 13.79 -1.65 -12.23
N ASP A 9 14.29 -0.43 -12.01
CA ASP A 9 14.51 0.12 -10.66
C ASP A 9 13.20 0.26 -9.84
N TYR A 10 12.05 0.38 -10.50
CA TYR A 10 10.77 0.55 -9.81
C TYR A 10 10.38 -0.70 -9.01
N PHE A 11 10.80 -1.88 -9.49
CA PHE A 11 10.53 -3.17 -8.86
C PHE A 11 11.54 -3.50 -7.76
N GLU A 12 12.81 -3.11 -7.91
CA GLU A 12 13.83 -3.34 -6.88
C GLU A 12 13.53 -2.57 -5.58
N ASN A 13 12.98 -1.36 -5.69
CA ASN A 13 12.63 -0.52 -4.53
C ASN A 13 11.35 -0.96 -3.78
N LEU A 14 10.58 -1.92 -4.32
CA LEU A 14 9.28 -2.31 -3.76
C LEU A 14 9.44 -3.11 -2.45
N LYS A 15 10.54 -3.87 -2.33
CA LYS A 15 10.90 -4.58 -1.09
C LYS A 15 11.14 -3.64 0.08
N ASP A 16 11.72 -2.47 -0.18
CA ASP A 16 12.03 -1.49 0.86
C ASP A 16 10.77 -0.81 1.43
N LEU A 17 9.67 -0.86 0.68
CA LEU A 17 8.36 -0.36 1.11
C LEU A 17 7.62 -1.38 2.00
N ILE A 18 7.99 -2.66 1.95
CA ILE A 18 7.37 -3.69 2.79
C ILE A 18 7.87 -3.51 4.21
N VAL A 19 6.92 -3.45 5.14
CA VAL A 19 7.21 -3.40 6.57
C VAL A 19 6.52 -4.54 7.30
N GLU A 20 7.10 -4.95 8.42
CA GLU A 20 6.53 -5.95 9.28
C GLU A 20 5.71 -5.25 10.38
N LEU A 21 4.42 -5.57 10.44
CA LEU A 21 3.48 -5.05 11.41
C LEU A 21 2.74 -6.21 12.04
N ARG A 22 2.89 -6.40 13.35
CA ARG A 22 2.27 -7.50 14.11
C ARG A 22 2.52 -8.89 13.48
N GLY A 23 3.73 -9.14 12.99
CA GLY A 23 4.13 -10.39 12.33
C GLY A 23 3.58 -10.57 10.91
N GLN A 24 3.02 -9.51 10.32
CA GLN A 24 2.51 -9.52 8.94
C GLN A 24 3.30 -8.55 8.07
N ARG A 25 3.67 -8.99 6.87
CA ARG A 25 4.23 -8.10 5.85
C ARG A 25 3.10 -7.26 5.26
N VAL A 26 3.28 -5.95 5.25
CA VAL A 26 2.26 -4.99 4.80
C VAL A 26 2.87 -3.87 3.97
N LEU A 27 2.03 -3.25 3.14
CA LEU A 27 2.29 -1.96 2.51
C LEU A 27 1.36 -0.90 3.09
N LEU A 28 1.87 0.31 3.30
CA LEU A 28 1.05 1.44 3.75
C LEU A 28 0.20 1.98 2.60
N ASP A 29 -0.96 2.56 2.90
CA ASP A 29 -1.89 3.13 1.91
C ASP A 29 -1.22 4.12 0.94
N ALA A 30 -0.28 4.92 1.43
CA ALA A 30 0.51 5.85 0.63
C ALA A 30 1.44 5.13 -0.37
N ASP A 31 2.09 4.04 0.05
CA ASP A 31 2.96 3.25 -0.82
C ASP A 31 2.15 2.49 -1.86
N VAL A 32 1.03 1.89 -1.45
CA VAL A 32 0.09 1.24 -2.36
C VAL A 32 -0.40 2.23 -3.41
N ALA A 33 -0.78 3.44 -3.00
CA ALA A 33 -1.21 4.49 -3.92
C ALA A 33 -0.11 4.86 -4.93
N LYS A 34 1.13 5.03 -4.44
CA LYS A 34 2.30 5.31 -5.29
C LYS A 34 2.52 4.21 -6.33
N ILE A 35 2.48 2.94 -5.90
CA ILE A 35 2.69 1.78 -6.78
C ILE A 35 1.57 1.69 -7.83
N TYR A 36 0.32 1.92 -7.43
CA TYR A 36 -0.84 1.88 -8.33
C TYR A 36 -0.95 3.13 -9.23
N GLY A 37 -0.15 4.18 -9.00
CA GLY A 37 -0.21 5.44 -9.73
C GLY A 37 -1.48 6.24 -9.44
N VAL A 38 -2.05 6.12 -8.25
CA VAL A 38 -3.28 6.81 -7.83
C VAL A 38 -3.02 7.63 -6.56
N GLU A 39 -3.96 8.51 -6.21
CA GLU A 39 -3.90 9.21 -4.93
C GLU A 39 -4.24 8.28 -3.76
N THR A 40 -3.63 8.49 -2.58
CA THR A 40 -3.95 7.75 -1.35
C THR A 40 -5.44 7.81 -0.99
N LYS A 41 -6.09 8.93 -1.32
CA LYS A 41 -7.55 9.08 -1.18
C LYS A 41 -8.31 8.01 -1.98
N ARG A 42 -7.84 7.65 -3.17
CA ARG A 42 -8.49 6.65 -4.03
C ARG A 42 -8.44 5.25 -3.41
N ILE A 43 -7.33 4.90 -2.75
CA ILE A 43 -7.20 3.65 -1.97
C ILE A 43 -8.22 3.63 -0.82
N ASN A 44 -8.27 4.71 -0.05
CA ASN A 44 -9.20 4.86 1.07
C ASN A 44 -10.67 4.82 0.63
N GLU A 45 -11.01 5.43 -0.51
CA GLU A 45 -12.36 5.36 -1.09
C GLU A 45 -12.71 3.94 -1.57
N ALA A 46 -11.77 3.21 -2.18
CA ALA A 46 -11.97 1.83 -2.60
C ALA A 46 -12.34 0.94 -1.41
N VAL A 47 -11.63 1.09 -0.28
CA VAL A 47 -11.95 0.43 0.98
C VAL A 47 -13.33 0.83 1.50
N LYS A 48 -13.56 2.13 1.66
CA LYS A 48 -14.79 2.67 2.28
C LYS A 48 -16.05 2.27 1.51
N ASN A 49 -15.97 2.22 0.18
CA ASN A 49 -17.12 1.92 -0.67
C ASN A 49 -17.37 0.42 -0.90
N ASN A 50 -16.46 -0.45 -0.46
CA ASN A 50 -16.58 -1.92 -0.66
C ASN A 50 -16.29 -2.67 0.66
N PRO A 51 -16.98 -2.37 1.78
CA PRO A 51 -16.65 -2.95 3.08
C PRO A 51 -16.79 -4.49 3.11
N ASP A 52 -17.71 -5.05 2.32
CA ASP A 52 -17.92 -6.48 2.12
C ASP A 52 -16.70 -7.21 1.55
N LYS A 53 -15.83 -6.48 0.83
CA LYS A 53 -14.59 -7.01 0.26
C LYS A 53 -13.42 -7.00 1.24
N PHE A 54 -13.50 -6.30 2.35
CA PHE A 54 -12.40 -6.17 3.32
C PHE A 54 -12.81 -6.71 4.69
N PRO A 55 -12.93 -8.03 4.84
CA PRO A 55 -13.21 -8.63 6.15
C PRO A 55 -12.00 -8.48 7.09
N ALA A 56 -12.17 -8.94 8.34
CA ALA A 56 -11.16 -8.79 9.38
C ALA A 56 -9.74 -9.22 8.94
N GLY A 57 -8.78 -8.34 9.19
CA GLY A 57 -7.37 -8.53 8.87
C GLY A 57 -6.98 -8.22 7.42
N TYR A 58 -7.90 -7.80 6.53
CA TYR A 58 -7.54 -7.32 5.17
C TYR A 58 -7.04 -5.88 5.18
N ILE A 59 -7.32 -5.17 6.27
CA ILE A 59 -6.84 -3.83 6.55
C ILE A 59 -6.35 -3.87 7.99
N ILE A 60 -5.19 -3.28 8.23
CA ILE A 60 -4.63 -3.11 9.56
C ILE A 60 -4.54 -1.62 9.81
N ASP A 61 -5.32 -1.13 10.77
CA ASP A 61 -5.15 0.22 11.26
C ASP A 61 -4.00 0.24 12.27
N LEU A 62 -3.03 1.11 12.00
CA LEU A 62 -1.90 1.34 12.89
C LEU A 62 -2.35 2.15 14.09
N ASP A 63 -1.80 1.84 15.25
CA ASP A 63 -1.82 2.77 16.37
C ASP A 63 -0.68 3.81 16.26
N LYS A 64 -0.68 4.77 17.18
CA LYS A 64 0.30 5.85 17.17
C LYS A 64 1.73 5.34 17.41
N ALA A 65 1.91 4.35 18.29
CA ALA A 65 3.24 3.82 18.62
C ALA A 65 3.82 3.03 17.44
N GLU A 66 3.00 2.21 16.78
CA GLU A 66 3.35 1.50 15.56
C GLU A 66 3.73 2.47 14.45
N TRP A 67 2.93 3.54 14.27
CA TRP A 67 3.23 4.56 13.29
C TRP A 67 4.51 5.32 13.61
N ASP A 68 4.72 5.73 14.86
CA ASP A 68 5.93 6.46 15.27
C ASP A 68 7.21 5.61 15.04
N GLY A 69 7.14 4.29 15.25
CA GLY A 69 8.23 3.36 14.92
C GLY A 69 8.54 3.28 13.42
N LEU A 70 7.49 3.26 12.59
CA LEU A 70 7.60 3.18 11.13
C LEU A 70 7.95 4.52 10.47
N LYS A 71 7.63 5.63 11.11
CA LYS A 71 7.86 6.98 10.59
C LYS A 71 9.33 7.28 10.28
N SER A 72 10.25 6.57 10.95
CA SER A 72 11.69 6.64 10.67
C SER A 72 12.07 6.06 9.30
N LYS A 73 11.32 5.07 8.80
CA LYS A 73 11.52 4.46 7.47
C LYS A 73 10.91 5.26 6.33
N PHE A 74 9.80 5.95 6.61
CA PHE A 74 9.07 6.68 5.57
C PHE A 74 9.29 8.17 5.72
N SER A 75 9.94 8.78 4.72
CA SER A 75 10.10 10.24 4.60
C SER A 75 8.75 10.88 4.22
N THR A 76 7.77 10.77 5.12
CA THR A 76 6.47 11.41 4.99
C THR A 76 6.61 12.82 5.56
N SER A 77 6.63 13.81 4.65
CA SER A 77 6.60 15.22 5.03
C SER A 77 5.34 15.48 5.86
N THR A 78 5.50 15.56 7.19
CA THR A 78 4.40 15.84 8.11
C THR A 78 4.08 17.34 8.03
N LYS A 79 3.52 17.81 6.91
CA LYS A 79 3.01 19.18 6.81
C LYS A 79 1.71 19.27 7.61
N GLY A 80 1.78 19.99 8.73
CA GLY A 80 0.77 20.28 9.75
C GLY A 80 -0.70 19.93 9.46
N GLY A 81 -1.30 19.16 10.38
CA GLY A 81 -2.73 18.85 10.46
C GLY A 81 -3.00 17.67 11.39
N LYS A 82 -4.28 17.36 11.68
CA LYS A 82 -4.68 16.07 12.27
C LYS A 82 -4.39 14.98 11.23
N VAL A 83 -3.16 14.46 11.21
CA VAL A 83 -2.77 13.38 10.31
C VAL A 83 -3.52 12.13 10.73
N LYS A 84 -4.43 11.64 9.87
CA LYS A 84 -5.04 10.32 10.03
C LYS A 84 -3.90 9.30 9.98
N LEU A 85 -3.88 8.36 10.92
CA LEU A 85 -2.94 7.24 10.86
C LEU A 85 -3.15 6.48 9.55
N PRO A 86 -2.07 6.09 8.85
CA PRO A 86 -2.20 5.35 7.61
C PRO A 86 -2.82 3.98 7.90
N SER A 87 -3.53 3.44 6.91
CA SER A 87 -3.94 2.04 6.93
C SER A 87 -2.86 1.19 6.25
N ALA A 88 -2.63 -0.01 6.75
CA ALA A 88 -1.73 -1.00 6.18
C ALA A 88 -2.51 -2.14 5.52
N PHE A 89 -1.96 -2.63 4.41
CA PHE A 89 -2.53 -3.69 3.60
C PHE A 89 -1.59 -4.90 3.55
N PRO A 90 -1.95 -6.03 4.17
CA PRO A 90 -1.29 -7.29 3.89
C PRO A 90 -1.65 -7.79 2.49
N GLU A 91 -0.97 -8.84 2.03
CA GLU A 91 -1.15 -9.48 0.72
C GLU A 91 -2.63 -9.66 0.34
N LYS A 92 -3.44 -10.23 1.23
CA LYS A 92 -4.88 -10.43 1.01
C LYS A 92 -5.66 -9.13 0.83
N GLY A 93 -5.28 -8.05 1.51
CA GLY A 93 -5.87 -6.72 1.32
C GLY A 93 -5.52 -6.12 -0.03
N LEU A 94 -4.28 -6.31 -0.47
CA LEU A 94 -3.78 -5.89 -1.79
C LEU A 94 -4.52 -6.62 -2.91
N TYR A 95 -4.84 -7.90 -2.72
CA TYR A 95 -5.66 -8.67 -3.68
C TYR A 95 -7.05 -8.08 -3.84
N MET A 96 -7.69 -7.65 -2.73
CA MET A 96 -9.01 -7.03 -2.81
C MET A 96 -8.96 -5.68 -3.51
N LEU A 97 -7.93 -4.86 -3.26
CA LEU A 97 -7.69 -3.61 -3.99
C LEU A 97 -7.54 -3.85 -5.50
N ALA A 98 -6.82 -4.89 -5.93
CA ALA A 98 -6.68 -5.24 -7.34
C ALA A 98 -8.02 -5.57 -8.02
N THR A 99 -8.98 -6.14 -7.29
CA THR A 99 -10.33 -6.39 -7.83
C THR A 99 -11.16 -5.12 -8.06
N ILE A 100 -10.76 -4.01 -7.44
CA ILE A 100 -11.49 -2.72 -7.47
C ILE A 100 -10.77 -1.72 -8.39
N LEU A 101 -9.44 -1.65 -8.30
CA LEU A 101 -8.59 -0.75 -9.08
C LEU A 101 -8.12 -1.47 -10.34
N LYS A 102 -8.93 -1.41 -11.40
CA LYS A 102 -8.74 -2.20 -12.63
C LYS A 102 -8.04 -1.44 -13.78
N SER A 103 -7.30 -0.36 -13.50
CA SER A 103 -6.55 0.32 -14.57
C SER A 103 -5.41 -0.59 -15.07
N PRO A 104 -4.98 -0.48 -16.34
CA PRO A 104 -3.83 -1.25 -16.85
C PRO A 104 -2.59 -1.12 -15.96
N GLN A 105 -2.34 0.08 -15.44
CA GLN A 105 -1.25 0.35 -14.49
C GLN A 105 -1.45 -0.38 -13.15
N ALA A 106 -2.65 -0.36 -12.59
CA ALA A 106 -2.96 -1.05 -11.32
C ALA A 106 -2.83 -2.57 -11.43
N VAL A 107 -3.16 -3.14 -12.60
CA VAL A 107 -2.96 -4.57 -12.87
C VAL A 107 -1.47 -4.92 -12.85
N GLN A 108 -0.63 -4.16 -13.54
CA GLN A 108 0.83 -4.38 -13.54
C GLN A 108 1.44 -4.22 -12.15
N ALA A 109 1.03 -3.17 -11.43
CA ALA A 109 1.37 -2.93 -10.03
C ALA A 109 1.03 -4.13 -9.12
N THR A 110 -0.15 -4.73 -9.32
CA THR A 110 -0.59 -5.89 -8.54
C THR A 110 0.32 -7.09 -8.78
N LEU A 111 0.65 -7.39 -10.04
CA LEU A 111 1.55 -8.49 -10.39
C LEU A 111 2.92 -8.33 -9.74
N ALA A 112 3.45 -7.09 -9.74
CA ALA A 112 4.71 -6.76 -9.09
C ALA A 112 4.70 -6.99 -7.58
N ILE A 113 3.62 -6.58 -6.92
CA ILE A 113 3.42 -6.82 -5.50
C ILE A 113 3.40 -8.32 -5.21
N ILE A 114 2.62 -9.11 -5.97
CA ILE A 114 2.54 -10.57 -5.80
C ILE A 114 3.93 -11.22 -5.89
N GLU A 115 4.68 -10.88 -6.94
CA GLU A 115 6.03 -11.41 -7.16
C GLU A 115 6.99 -11.04 -6.00
N THR A 116 6.85 -9.82 -5.47
CA THR A 116 7.69 -9.32 -4.36
C THR A 116 7.37 -10.07 -3.06
N PHE A 117 6.10 -10.28 -2.76
CA PHE A 117 5.66 -11.03 -1.57
C PHE A 117 6.00 -12.53 -1.67
N SER A 118 6.02 -13.09 -2.88
CA SER A 118 6.33 -14.51 -3.11
C SER A 118 7.82 -14.85 -3.02
N LYS A 119 8.71 -13.90 -3.33
CA LYS A 119 10.18 -14.10 -3.36
C LYS A 119 10.89 -13.69 -2.06
N SER A 120 10.16 -13.26 -1.04
CA SER A 120 10.70 -12.68 0.19
C SER A 120 10.38 -13.53 1.41
#